data_AF-A0A4Q7PA37-F1
#
_entry.id   AF-A0A4Q7PA37-F1
#
_cell.length_a   1.000
_cell.length_b   1.000
_cell.length_c   1.000
_cell.angle_alpha   90.00
_cell.angle_beta   90.00
_cell.angle_gamma   90.00
#
_symmetry.space_group_name_H-M   'P 1'
#
loop_
_entity.id
_entity.type
_entity.pdbx_description
1 polymer ?
#
loop_
_entity_poly.entity_id
_entity_poly.type
_entity_poly.pdbx_seq_one_letter_code
_entity_poly.pdbx_strand_id
1 'polypeptide(L)'
;MTGFVRNLDALTTGSCKLVVPVMQWFDFIHTSQDKVLKIVVTEGEAMVGRVSVRANTTFFETDRILRSIQLPVNPKAIDYWKLEYQGYTQDELQFNGVDSKIAQAKKDFEESIRLAALNLNQFRISKEELKEIILIRLREREKIDFQF
;
A
#
# COMPACT_ATOMS: atom_id res chain seq x y z
N MET A 1 -6.10 1.19 -8.40
CA MET A 1 -5.61 2.58 -8.28
C MET A 1 -4.25 2.59 -8.94
N THR A 2 -4.18 3.00 -10.20
CA THR A 2 -2.96 3.02 -11.01
C THR A 2 -2.08 4.18 -10.54
N GLY A 3 -0.91 3.89 -9.99
CA GLY A 3 0.13 4.87 -9.71
C GLY A 3 1.24 4.76 -10.74
N PHE A 4 1.86 5.87 -11.11
CA PHE A 4 3.09 5.89 -11.89
C PHE A 4 4.18 6.57 -11.06
N VAL A 5 5.43 6.11 -11.19
CA VAL A 5 6.59 6.73 -10.55
C VAL A 5 7.35 7.49 -11.62
N ARG A 6 7.60 8.78 -11.38
CA ARG A 6 8.41 9.62 -12.25
C ARG A 6 9.40 10.41 -11.41
N ASN A 7 10.68 10.30 -11.76
CA ASN A 7 11.72 11.13 -11.17
C ASN A 7 11.82 12.43 -11.97
N LEU A 8 11.92 13.55 -11.25
CA LEU A 8 12.08 14.88 -11.82
C LEU A 8 13.31 15.53 -11.18
N ASP A 9 14.09 16.21 -11.99
CA ASP A 9 15.23 16.98 -11.49
C ASP A 9 14.71 18.21 -10.74
N ALA A 10 15.13 18.37 -9.49
CA ALA A 10 14.73 19.48 -8.62
C ALA A 10 15.89 19.91 -7.71
N LEU A 11 15.95 21.21 -7.42
CA LEU A 11 16.82 21.74 -6.38
C LEU A 11 16.07 21.66 -5.04
N THR A 12 16.58 20.85 -4.11
CA THR A 12 15.95 20.62 -2.81
C THR A 12 16.80 21.15 -1.67
N THR A 13 16.15 21.65 -0.62
CA THR A 13 16.77 22.05 0.65
C THR A 13 16.30 21.13 1.78
N GLY A 14 16.32 19.82 1.53
CA GLY A 14 15.88 18.77 2.45
C GLY A 14 15.12 17.63 1.77
N SER A 15 14.80 16.58 2.54
CA SER A 15 14.03 15.42 2.10
C SER A 15 12.67 15.38 2.79
N CYS A 16 11.60 15.20 2.02
CA CYS A 16 10.24 15.07 2.55
C CYS A 16 9.41 14.09 1.71
N LYS A 17 8.46 13.42 2.37
CA LYS A 17 7.43 12.61 1.73
C LYS A 17 6.05 13.12 2.14
N LEU A 18 5.16 13.26 1.18
CA LEU A 18 3.81 13.77 1.37
C LEU A 18 2.78 12.95 0.58
N VAL A 19 1.55 12.89 1.08
CA VAL A 19 0.39 12.31 0.39
C VAL A 19 -0.62 13.42 0.13
N VAL A 20 -0.91 13.65 -1.15
CA VAL A 20 -1.84 14.70 -1.59
C VAL A 20 -2.88 14.16 -2.58
N PRO A 21 -4.05 14.81 -2.68
CA PRO A 21 -5.04 14.52 -3.71
C PRO A 21 -4.46 14.78 -5.11
N VAL A 22 -4.43 13.74 -5.96
CA VAL A 22 -3.82 13.80 -7.30
C VAL A 22 -4.45 14.89 -8.17
N MET A 23 -5.78 15.04 -8.16
CA MET A 23 -6.47 16.02 -9.00
C MET A 23 -6.07 17.46 -8.66
N GLN A 24 -6.06 17.80 -7.38
CA GLN A 24 -5.64 19.15 -6.93
C GLN A 24 -4.18 19.42 -7.32
N TRP A 25 -3.30 18.44 -7.09
CA TRP A 25 -1.89 18.59 -7.43
C TRP A 25 -1.65 18.73 -8.94
N PHE A 26 -2.38 17.97 -9.75
CA PHE A 26 -2.33 18.04 -11.20
C PHE A 26 -2.81 19.40 -11.73
N ASP A 27 -3.90 19.92 -11.17
CA ASP A 27 -4.46 21.22 -11.52
C ASP A 27 -3.47 22.34 -11.21
N PHE A 28 -2.73 22.29 -10.09
CA PHE A 28 -1.71 23.29 -9.79
C PHE A 28 -0.56 23.31 -10.79
N ILE A 29 -0.08 22.12 -11.18
CA ILE A 29 1.01 22.02 -12.15
C ILE A 29 0.55 22.53 -13.52
N HIS A 30 -0.69 22.19 -13.95
CA HIS A 30 -1.22 22.61 -15.25
C HIS A 30 -1.61 24.09 -15.32
N THR A 31 -2.07 24.66 -14.21
CA THR A 31 -2.51 26.07 -14.16
C THR A 31 -1.33 27.02 -13.95
N SER A 32 -0.19 26.52 -13.49
CA SER A 32 1.02 27.31 -13.32
C SER A 32 1.60 27.76 -14.65
N GLN A 33 1.79 29.07 -14.81
CA GLN A 33 2.51 29.67 -15.94
C GLN A 33 4.01 29.84 -15.66
N ASP A 34 4.45 29.54 -14.43
CA ASP A 34 5.83 29.71 -14.01
C ASP A 34 6.75 28.64 -14.60
N LYS A 35 7.92 29.05 -15.09
CA LYS A 35 8.96 28.13 -15.62
C LYS A 35 9.61 27.28 -14.52
N VAL A 36 9.53 27.73 -13.27
CA VAL A 36 10.08 27.04 -12.09
C VAL A 36 8.99 27.04 -11.01
N LEU A 37 8.53 25.85 -10.65
CA LEU A 37 7.56 25.64 -9.60
C LEU A 37 8.27 25.47 -8.26
N LYS A 38 8.09 26.43 -7.35
CA LYS A 38 8.58 26.31 -5.97
C LYS A 38 7.54 25.55 -5.15
N ILE A 39 7.98 24.41 -4.61
CA ILE A 39 7.18 23.58 -3.71
C ILE A 39 7.78 23.71 -2.30
N VAL A 40 6.96 24.11 -1.33
CA VAL A 40 7.36 24.20 0.07
C VAL A 40 6.47 23.25 0.85
N VAL A 41 7.08 22.30 1.56
CA VAL A 41 6.34 21.34 2.37
C VAL A 41 6.62 21.65 3.84
N THR A 42 5.56 21.92 4.58
CA THR A 42 5.58 22.15 6.03
C THR A 42 4.72 21.10 6.71
N GLU A 43 4.75 21.01 8.03
CA GLU A 43 3.93 20.03 8.75
C GLU A 43 2.44 20.24 8.46
N GLY A 44 1.79 19.22 7.88
CA GLY A 44 0.36 19.25 7.55
C GLY A 44 -0.04 20.08 6.32
N GLU A 45 0.89 20.74 5.63
CA GLU A 45 0.61 21.55 4.44
C GLU A 45 1.70 21.44 3.37
N ALA A 46 1.27 21.40 2.11
CA ALA A 46 2.12 21.47 0.94
C ALA A 46 1.72 22.67 0.10
N MET A 47 2.67 23.58 -0.12
CA MET A 47 2.47 24.79 -0.90
C MET A 47 3.11 24.67 -2.27
N VAL A 48 2.39 25.11 -3.30
CA VAL A 48 2.89 25.27 -4.67
C VAL A 48 2.70 26.73 -5.06
N GLY A 49 3.78 27.49 -5.15
CA GLY A 49 3.72 28.95 -5.37
C GLY A 49 3.01 29.67 -4.21
N ARG A 50 1.80 30.21 -4.47
CA ARG A 50 0.97 30.91 -3.47
C ARG A 50 -0.20 30.07 -2.92
N VAL A 51 -0.41 28.87 -3.44
CA VAL A 51 -1.54 28.02 -3.06
C VAL A 51 -1.07 26.97 -2.05
N SER A 52 -1.77 26.88 -0.91
CA SER A 52 -1.55 25.84 0.10
C SER A 52 -2.59 24.73 -0.04
N VAL A 53 -2.12 23.49 0.07
CA VAL A 53 -2.92 22.27 0.10
C VAL A 53 -2.68 21.62 1.43
N ARG A 54 -3.75 21.20 2.11
CA ARG A 54 -3.61 20.40 3.31
C ARG A 54 -3.01 19.05 2.93
N ALA A 55 -1.83 18.76 3.45
CA ALA A 55 -1.21 17.46 3.31
C ALA A 55 -1.77 16.54 4.39
N ASN A 56 -2.28 15.38 3.98
CA ASN A 56 -2.87 14.44 4.93
C ASN A 56 -1.81 13.91 5.92
N THR A 57 -0.55 13.83 5.48
CA THR A 57 0.59 13.42 6.30
C THR A 57 1.88 13.94 5.68
N THR A 58 2.83 14.40 6.51
CA THR A 58 4.13 14.94 6.12
C THR A 58 5.22 14.37 7.02
N PHE A 59 6.31 13.86 6.44
CA PHE A 59 7.48 13.37 7.17
C PHE A 59 8.73 14.14 6.76
N PHE A 60 9.54 14.52 7.74
CA PHE A 60 10.84 15.17 7.54
C PHE A 60 11.96 14.22 7.97
N GLU A 61 13.16 14.45 7.47
CA GLU A 61 14.35 13.58 7.51
C GLU A 61 14.76 13.03 8.91
N THR A 62 14.28 13.63 10.00
CA THR A 62 14.46 13.13 11.38
C THR A 62 13.54 11.97 11.75
N ASP A 63 12.42 11.81 11.05
CA ASP A 63 11.49 10.71 11.21
C ASP A 63 11.85 9.62 10.19
N ARG A 64 11.92 8.36 10.63
CA ARG A 64 12.12 7.21 9.73
C ARG A 64 11.20 7.33 8.52
N ILE A 65 11.75 7.66 7.36
CA ILE A 65 10.98 7.86 6.14
C ILE A 65 10.27 6.54 5.83
N LEU A 66 8.94 6.51 6.00
CA LEU A 66 8.12 5.32 5.76
C LEU A 66 8.29 4.85 4.31
N ARG A 67 8.62 3.57 4.12
CA ARG A 67 8.82 3.02 2.78
C ARG A 67 7.50 3.04 1.98
N SER A 68 7.59 3.40 0.71
CA SER A 68 6.47 3.21 -0.23
C SER A 68 6.37 1.74 -0.57
N ILE A 69 5.16 1.18 -0.52
CA ILE A 69 4.92 -0.22 -0.87
C ILE A 69 4.66 -0.30 -2.37
N GLN A 70 5.48 -1.07 -3.08
CA GLN A 70 5.26 -1.34 -4.50
C GLN A 70 4.39 -2.59 -4.66
N LEU A 71 3.18 -2.40 -5.19
CA LEU A 71 2.27 -3.49 -5.52
C LEU A 71 2.22 -3.72 -7.04
N PRO A 72 1.92 -4.95 -7.49
CA PRO A 72 1.62 -5.23 -8.90
C PRO A 72 0.48 -4.35 -9.40
N VAL A 73 0.39 -4.16 -10.72
CA VAL A 73 -0.67 -3.34 -11.36
C VAL A 73 -2.08 -3.82 -10.99
N ASN A 74 -2.26 -5.14 -10.93
CA ASN A 74 -3.49 -5.79 -10.47
C ASN A 74 -3.18 -6.68 -9.27
N PRO A 75 -3.07 -6.11 -8.06
CA PRO A 75 -2.70 -6.84 -6.87
C PRO A 75 -3.83 -7.79 -6.46
N LYS A 76 -3.50 -9.06 -6.25
CA LYS A 76 -4.41 -10.06 -5.70
C LYS A 76 -4.42 -10.01 -4.18
N ALA A 77 -5.41 -10.63 -3.56
CA ALA A 77 -5.51 -10.73 -2.09
C ALA A 77 -4.20 -11.24 -1.45
N ILE A 78 -3.55 -12.23 -2.08
CA ILE A 78 -2.26 -12.75 -1.60
C ILE A 78 -1.13 -11.71 -1.62
N ASP A 79 -1.13 -10.79 -2.57
CA ASP A 79 -0.09 -9.75 -2.67
C ASP A 79 -0.17 -8.76 -1.51
N TYR A 80 -1.38 -8.48 -1.02
CA TYR A 80 -1.57 -7.71 0.20
C TYR A 80 -1.11 -8.50 1.42
N TRP A 81 -1.54 -9.76 1.55
CA TRP A 81 -1.19 -10.56 2.73
C TRP A 81 0.33 -10.78 2.87
N LYS A 82 1.07 -10.91 1.77
CA LYS A 82 2.54 -10.98 1.79
C LYS A 82 3.22 -9.81 2.49
N LEU A 83 2.60 -8.63 2.52
CA LEU A 83 3.19 -7.42 3.09
C LEU A 83 3.51 -7.59 4.59
N GLU A 84 2.73 -8.38 5.33
CA GLU A 84 3.02 -8.65 6.75
C GLU A 84 4.35 -9.39 6.95
N TYR A 85 4.79 -10.16 5.96
CA TYR A 85 6.01 -10.97 6.03
C TYR A 85 7.22 -10.28 5.37
N GLN A 86 7.01 -9.12 4.74
CA GLN A 86 8.07 -8.34 4.09
C GLN A 86 8.77 -7.35 5.05
N GLY A 87 8.43 -7.40 6.34
CA GLY A 87 9.06 -6.59 7.38
C GLY A 87 8.66 -5.11 7.32
N TYR A 88 7.47 -4.80 6.83
CA TYR A 88 6.91 -3.45 6.95
C TYR A 88 6.39 -3.19 8.38
N THR A 89 6.56 -1.97 8.88
CA THR A 89 5.96 -1.59 10.15
C THR A 89 4.46 -1.34 9.97
N GLN A 90 3.71 -1.39 11.07
CA GLN A 90 2.28 -1.12 11.04
C GLN A 90 1.98 0.30 10.52
N ASP A 91 2.81 1.27 10.90
CA ASP A 91 2.74 2.65 10.39
C ASP A 91 2.96 2.72 8.88
N GLU A 92 3.90 1.94 8.33
CA GLU A 92 4.13 1.85 6.88
C GLU A 92 2.90 1.26 6.16
N LEU A 93 2.27 0.22 6.72
CA LEU A 93 1.08 -0.41 6.15
C LEU A 93 -0.14 0.54 6.19
N GLN A 94 -0.30 1.28 7.28
CA GLN A 94 -1.36 2.27 7.44
C GLN A 94 -1.17 3.46 6.51
N PHE A 95 0.07 3.98 6.42
CA PHE A 95 0.41 5.10 5.52
C PHE A 95 0.13 4.77 4.05
N ASN A 96 0.44 3.56 3.62
CA ASN A 96 0.17 3.12 2.25
C ASN A 96 -1.31 2.72 2.03
N GLY A 97 -2.16 2.79 3.06
CA GLY A 97 -3.58 2.44 2.97
C GLY A 97 -3.84 0.98 2.61
N VAL A 98 -2.92 0.08 2.97
CA VAL A 98 -2.99 -1.36 2.65
C VAL A 98 -3.46 -2.20 3.84
N ASP A 99 -3.42 -1.67 5.06
CA ASP A 99 -3.77 -2.39 6.29
C ASP A 99 -5.18 -3.01 6.25
N SER A 100 -6.20 -2.23 5.87
CA SER A 100 -7.57 -2.73 5.72
C SER A 100 -7.70 -3.79 4.61
N LYS A 101 -6.86 -3.73 3.58
CA LYS A 101 -6.84 -4.72 2.49
C LYS A 101 -6.18 -6.01 2.90
N ILE A 102 -5.20 -5.97 3.81
CA ILE A 102 -4.59 -7.16 4.41
C ILE A 102 -5.64 -7.89 5.26
N ALA A 103 -6.35 -7.16 6.12
CA ALA A 103 -7.44 -7.72 6.92
C ALA A 103 -8.54 -8.34 6.03
N GLN A 104 -8.93 -7.64 4.96
CA GLN A 104 -9.91 -8.17 4.01
C GLN A 104 -9.39 -9.42 3.29
N ALA A 105 -8.12 -9.45 2.86
CA ALA A 105 -7.54 -10.60 2.19
C ALA A 105 -7.56 -11.86 3.08
N LYS A 106 -7.27 -11.72 4.37
CA LYS A 106 -7.36 -12.83 5.35
C LYS A 106 -8.80 -13.32 5.51
N LYS A 107 -9.76 -12.40 5.59
CA LYS A 107 -11.18 -12.73 5.68
C LYS A 107 -11.69 -13.45 4.44
N ASP A 108 -11.31 -12.97 3.26
CA ASP A 108 -11.66 -13.58 1.97
C ASP A 108 -11.07 -14.98 1.84
N PHE A 109 -9.85 -15.19 2.36
CA PHE A 109 -9.23 -16.50 2.42
C PHE A 109 -10.02 -17.47 3.29
N GLU A 110 -10.33 -17.10 4.54
CA GLU A 110 -11.14 -17.94 5.45
C GLU A 110 -12.52 -18.27 4.87
N GLU A 111 -13.18 -17.31 4.24
CA GLU A 111 -14.48 -17.51 3.61
C GLU A 111 -14.37 -18.45 2.39
N SER A 112 -13.32 -18.30 1.58
CA SER A 112 -13.06 -19.20 0.45
C SER A 112 -12.80 -20.64 0.91
N ILE A 113 -12.03 -20.81 1.99
CA ILE A 113 -11.80 -22.13 2.61
C ILE A 113 -13.11 -22.71 3.12
N ARG A 114 -13.95 -21.91 3.79
CA ARG A 114 -15.25 -22.35 4.32
C ARG A 114 -16.17 -22.84 3.19
N LEU A 115 -16.29 -22.07 2.12
CA LEU A 115 -17.13 -22.44 0.97
C LEU A 115 -16.59 -23.68 0.25
N ALA A 116 -15.28 -23.78 0.08
CA ALA A 116 -14.66 -24.95 -0.54
C ALA A 116 -14.82 -26.21 0.33
N ALA A 117 -14.66 -26.10 1.66
CA ALA A 117 -14.87 -27.20 2.59
C ALA A 117 -16.31 -27.73 2.55
N LEU A 118 -17.31 -26.86 2.44
CA LEU A 118 -18.72 -27.27 2.28
C LEU A 118 -18.93 -28.16 1.04
N ASN A 119 -18.29 -27.80 -0.08
CA ASN A 119 -18.38 -28.55 -1.34
C ASN A 119 -17.59 -29.87 -1.31
N LEU A 120 -16.50 -29.91 -0.54
CA LEU A 120 -15.61 -31.06 -0.43
C LEU A 120 -15.97 -32.00 0.72
N ASN A 121 -16.92 -31.61 1.58
CA ASN A 121 -17.39 -32.43 2.69
C ASN A 121 -17.96 -33.79 2.23
N GLN A 122 -18.56 -33.86 1.03
CA GLN A 122 -19.00 -35.13 0.44
C GLN A 122 -17.86 -36.13 0.21
N PHE A 123 -16.62 -35.64 0.10
CA PHE A 123 -15.40 -36.43 -0.01
C PHE A 123 -14.69 -36.60 1.35
N ARG A 124 -15.35 -36.25 2.46
CA ARG A 124 -14.83 -36.31 3.84
C ARG A 124 -13.58 -35.46 4.08
N ILE A 125 -13.40 -34.39 3.31
CA ILE A 125 -12.32 -33.43 3.52
C ILE A 125 -12.81 -32.38 4.50
N SER A 126 -12.14 -32.27 5.64
CA SER A 126 -12.44 -31.25 6.66
C SER A 126 -11.94 -29.85 6.25
N LYS A 127 -12.44 -28.82 6.95
CA LYS A 127 -11.99 -27.44 6.75
C LYS A 127 -10.50 -27.30 7.09
N GLU A 128 -10.08 -27.97 8.16
CA GLU A 128 -8.74 -27.96 8.73
C GLU A 128 -7.74 -28.59 7.76
N GLU A 129 -8.05 -29.77 7.21
CA GLU A 129 -7.22 -30.42 6.19
C GLU A 129 -7.11 -29.58 4.92
N LEU A 130 -8.23 -29.01 4.45
CA LEU A 130 -8.22 -28.16 3.27
C LEU A 130 -7.35 -26.90 3.48
N LYS A 131 -7.44 -26.28 4.66
CA LYS A 131 -6.62 -25.13 5.04
C LYS A 131 -5.15 -25.50 5.06
N GLU A 132 -4.78 -26.64 5.66
CA GLU A 132 -3.40 -27.13 5.73
C GLU A 132 -2.81 -27.38 4.33
N ILE A 133 -3.55 -28.08 3.46
CA ILE A 133 -3.13 -28.36 2.08
C ILE A 133 -2.85 -27.05 1.32
N ILE A 134 -3.74 -26.07 1.45
CA ILE A 134 -3.59 -24.78 0.76
C ILE A 134 -2.43 -23.98 1.34
N LEU A 135 -2.24 -23.94 2.65
CA LEU A 135 -1.11 -23.26 3.29
C LEU A 135 0.24 -23.87 2.88
N ILE A 136 0.34 -25.20 2.81
CA ILE A 136 1.54 -25.89 2.31
C ILE A 136 1.84 -25.45 0.87
N ARG A 137 0.82 -25.45 -0.01
CA ARG A 137 1.00 -25.02 -1.40
C ARG A 137 1.38 -23.54 -1.55
N LEU A 138 0.84 -22.67 -0.70
CA LEU A 138 1.22 -21.26 -0.66
C LEU A 138 2.66 -21.08 -0.18
N ARG A 139 3.09 -21.85 0.83
CA ARG A 139 4.47 -21.85 1.31
C ARG A 139 5.46 -22.25 0.21
N GLU A 140 5.15 -23.30 -0.55
CA GLU A 140 5.98 -23.74 -1.67
C GLU A 140 6.07 -22.70 -2.78
N ARG A 141 4.93 -22.07 -3.12
CA ARG A 141 4.83 -21.13 -4.24
C ARG A 141 5.45 -19.77 -3.93
N GLU A 142 5.18 -19.26 -2.73
CA GLU A 142 5.54 -17.89 -2.34
C GLU A 142 6.81 -17.83 -1.48
N LYS A 143 7.31 -18.99 -1.02
CA LYS A 143 8.45 -19.10 -0.10
C LYS A 143 8.26 -18.29 1.20
N ILE A 144 7.01 -18.12 1.60
CA ILE A 144 6.59 -17.39 2.79
C ILE A 144 5.77 -18.34 3.66
N ASP A 145 6.05 -18.33 4.96
CA ASP A 145 5.29 -19.11 5.91
C ASP A 145 4.12 -18.28 6.46
N PHE A 146 2.96 -18.41 5.81
CA PHE A 146 1.74 -17.73 6.22
C PHE A 146 1.23 -18.32 7.54
N GLN A 147 1.47 -17.61 8.64
CA GLN A 147 0.90 -17.91 9.94
C GLN A 147 -0.47 -17.26 10.10
N PHE A 148 -1.43 -18.03 10.59
CA PHE A 148 -2.82 -17.64 10.80
C PHE A 148 -3.16 -17.64 12.28
#